data_AF-A0A3D0W1E3-F1
#
_entry.id   AF-A0A3D0W1E3-F1
#
_cell.length_a   1.000
_cell.length_b   1.000
_cell.length_c   1.000
_cell.angle_alpha   90.00
_cell.angle_beta   90.00
_cell.angle_gamma   90.00
#
_symmetry.space_group_name_H-M   'P 1'
#
loop_
_entity.id
_entity.type
_entity.pdbx_description
1 polymer ?
#
loop_
_entity_poly.entity_id
_entity_poly.type
_entity_poly.pdbx_seq_one_letter_code
_entity_poly.pdbx_strand_id
1 'polypeptide(L)'
;MSKRTKTLLLALIVLALLVGLFFAVKLLLPQEETVSSSEASSSIKLISMSSDDVASIEVIHPEGGFTLKMKDGESSIVGLEGLPLDSDRLSSVLSQATSMTAKEMVEESPSSLGLYGLDQPRYSLKVTKTDGSSFTMEFGLESSASYCTYVKLSDSDPVYTVYTSDLSSFAYTTESFVSKSILPTLSANADFKSISYSGADYEEPFTIEKYNFDEDGDSTYSYFSYAITSPSLKPVDAESFLEYVDAILDTTAQSVLVGNYTEEDLQRYGLDEPDANITVTFSEEYEEDTVFTFRLSFQDNTVYAICNDVPIIYTLAKADWMTLRYETTVHSLFLLPSIYEISKVTVQTAGNTYSFDVSGEQSETVTYKGQSIDKTAFSKFYQLLIGATHDGNYVPDAQPEGDPVLTITFDYRSDSNSDTLQFYDAGTRKLYVAMNGEIEFTMMSSFLGKVQEACEQVINGEIPDPDWKV
;
A
#
# COMPACT_ATOMS: atom_id res chain seq x y z
N MET A 1 80.94 -3.88 -21.58
CA MET A 1 79.49 -3.78 -21.30
C MET A 1 78.78 -3.20 -22.51
N SER A 2 77.80 -3.92 -23.05
CA SER A 2 76.96 -3.47 -24.16
C SER A 2 76.15 -2.24 -23.76
N LYS A 3 75.77 -1.37 -24.71
CA LYS A 3 74.98 -0.15 -24.42
C LYS A 3 73.74 -0.47 -23.56
N ARG A 4 73.09 -1.62 -23.78
CA ARG A 4 71.94 -2.11 -22.99
C ARG A 4 72.27 -2.43 -21.53
N THR A 5 73.43 -3.00 -21.23
CA THR A 5 73.83 -3.29 -19.83
C THR A 5 74.19 -2.02 -19.06
N LYS A 6 74.73 -1.00 -19.73
CA LYS A 6 74.95 0.32 -19.11
C LYS A 6 73.63 1.05 -18.84
N THR A 7 72.65 0.98 -19.75
CA THR A 7 71.33 1.59 -19.54
C THR A 7 70.56 0.90 -18.41
N LEU A 8 70.64 -0.43 -18.30
CA LEU A 8 69.99 -1.18 -17.21
C LEU A 8 70.61 -0.86 -15.84
N LEU A 9 71.93 -0.72 -15.78
CA LEU A 9 72.64 -0.39 -14.54
C LEU A 9 72.38 1.06 -14.12
N LEU A 10 72.25 1.99 -15.09
CA LEU A 10 71.84 3.37 -14.82
C LEU A 10 70.40 3.44 -14.29
N ALA A 11 69.48 2.67 -14.89
CA ALA A 11 68.09 2.59 -14.43
C ALA A 11 67.97 2.03 -13.00
N LEU A 12 68.80 1.03 -12.65
CA LEU A 12 68.85 0.46 -11.30
C LEU A 12 69.38 1.46 -10.27
N ILE A 13 70.38 2.26 -10.63
CA ILE A 13 70.90 3.33 -9.76
C ILE A 13 69.86 4.44 -9.58
N VAL A 14 69.15 4.83 -10.65
CA VAL A 14 68.05 5.81 -10.57
C VAL A 14 66.91 5.27 -9.71
N LEU A 15 66.57 3.98 -9.82
CA LEU A 15 65.55 3.35 -8.99
C LEU A 15 65.98 3.32 -7.52
N ALA A 16 67.23 2.96 -7.23
CA ALA A 16 67.77 3.00 -5.87
C ALA A 16 67.80 4.43 -5.28
N LEU A 17 68.09 5.43 -6.11
CA LEU A 17 68.00 6.85 -5.73
C LEU A 17 66.56 7.29 -5.48
N LEU A 18 65.60 6.84 -6.29
CA LEU A 18 64.17 7.15 -6.09
C LEU A 18 63.62 6.48 -4.83
N VAL A 19 64.03 5.25 -4.53
CA VAL A 19 63.67 4.57 -3.27
C VAL A 19 64.33 5.28 -2.08
N GLY A 20 65.61 5.64 -2.18
CA GLY A 20 66.30 6.42 -1.16
C GLY A 20 65.65 7.78 -0.92
N LEU A 21 65.23 8.46 -2.00
CA LEU A 21 64.52 9.74 -1.93
C LEU A 21 63.13 9.56 -1.31
N PHE A 22 62.41 8.49 -1.65
CA PHE A 22 61.11 8.18 -1.03
C PHE A 22 61.24 7.96 0.48
N PHE A 23 62.24 7.21 0.93
CA PHE A 23 62.51 7.02 2.36
C PHE A 23 63.03 8.29 3.04
N ALA A 24 63.86 9.09 2.38
CA ALA A 24 64.32 10.37 2.90
C ALA A 24 63.18 11.38 3.03
N VAL A 25 62.25 11.43 2.07
CA VAL A 25 61.03 12.25 2.14
C VAL A 25 60.13 11.76 3.28
N LYS A 26 59.95 10.44 3.45
CA LYS A 26 59.24 9.88 4.62
C LYS A 26 59.91 10.17 5.97
N LEU A 27 61.22 10.43 5.99
CA LEU A 27 62.01 10.73 7.20
C LEU A 27 62.12 12.25 7.48
N LEU A 28 62.01 13.09 6.44
CA LEU A 28 62.14 14.56 6.50
C LEU A 28 60.80 15.29 6.48
N LEU A 29 59.72 14.64 6.03
CA LEU A 29 58.36 15.08 6.35
C LEU A 29 58.23 15.00 7.88
N PRO A 30 57.68 16.03 8.54
CA PRO A 30 57.24 15.86 9.92
C PRO A 30 56.38 14.59 9.94
N GLN A 31 56.64 13.68 10.88
CA GLN A 31 55.52 12.85 11.29
C GLN A 31 54.42 13.86 11.61
N GLU A 32 53.30 13.81 10.87
CA GLU A 32 52.05 14.16 11.52
C GLU A 32 52.11 13.32 12.78
N GLU A 33 52.29 14.00 13.91
CA GLU A 33 52.00 13.40 15.18
C GLU A 33 50.59 12.85 14.97
N THR A 34 50.48 11.55 14.74
CA THR A 34 49.45 10.78 15.40
C THR A 34 49.66 11.15 16.85
N VAL A 35 49.00 12.24 17.25
CA VAL A 35 48.63 12.48 18.61
C VAL A 35 47.86 11.22 18.92
N SER A 36 48.59 10.25 19.48
CA SER A 36 48.03 9.26 20.34
C SER A 36 47.45 10.08 21.49
N SER A 37 46.27 10.65 21.25
CA SER A 37 45.34 11.06 22.29
C SER A 37 44.79 9.75 22.87
N SER A 38 45.67 9.05 23.57
CA SER A 38 45.32 8.41 24.81
C SER A 38 45.09 9.52 25.85
N GLU A 39 44.18 10.44 25.56
CA GLU A 39 43.32 10.95 26.60
C GLU A 39 42.34 9.81 26.82
N ALA A 40 42.36 9.22 28.01
CA ALA A 40 41.14 8.63 28.51
C ALA A 40 40.11 9.76 28.45
N SER A 41 39.32 9.81 27.38
CA SER A 41 38.16 10.69 27.29
C SER A 41 37.23 10.21 28.39
N SER A 42 37.39 10.77 29.60
CA SER A 42 36.43 10.60 30.67
C SER A 42 35.16 11.23 30.15
N SER A 43 34.30 10.41 29.54
CA SER A 43 32.97 10.84 29.10
C SER A 43 32.27 11.45 30.30
N ILE A 44 31.94 12.74 30.20
CA ILE A 44 31.27 13.46 31.28
C ILE A 44 29.80 13.09 31.17
N LYS A 45 29.34 12.16 32.00
CA LYS A 45 27.91 11.81 32.08
C LYS A 45 27.16 12.95 32.78
N LEU A 46 26.34 13.68 32.03
CA LEU A 46 25.45 14.72 32.55
C LEU A 46 24.24 14.11 33.23
N ILE A 47 23.67 13.06 32.63
CA ILE A 47 22.59 12.27 33.20
C ILE A 47 22.99 10.80 33.12
N SER A 48 22.76 10.05 34.20
CA SER A 48 22.87 8.61 34.24
C SER A 48 21.96 8.08 35.35
N MET A 49 20.76 7.63 35.00
CA MET A 49 19.80 7.05 35.96
C MET A 49 18.98 5.93 35.31
N SER A 50 18.22 5.18 36.12
CA SER A 50 17.30 4.17 35.60
C SER A 50 16.07 4.84 34.97
N SER A 51 15.55 4.25 33.90
CA SER A 51 14.24 4.64 33.34
C SER A 51 13.10 4.41 34.34
N ASP A 52 13.24 3.40 35.20
CA ASP A 52 12.22 3.04 36.21
C ASP A 52 12.08 4.10 37.32
N ASP A 53 13.09 4.97 37.46
CA ASP A 53 13.07 6.05 38.43
C ASP A 53 12.32 7.29 37.91
N VAL A 54 11.88 7.29 36.64
CA VAL A 54 11.21 8.44 36.00
C VAL A 54 9.71 8.38 36.20
N ALA A 55 9.14 9.45 36.74
CA ALA A 55 7.68 9.63 36.82
C ALA A 55 7.15 10.47 35.65
N SER A 56 7.85 11.54 35.26
CA SER A 56 7.47 12.33 34.09
C SER A 56 8.66 13.06 33.46
N ILE A 57 8.54 13.31 32.17
CA ILE A 57 9.46 14.10 31.36
C ILE A 57 8.65 15.20 30.68
N GLU A 58 9.01 16.44 30.91
CA GLU A 58 8.37 17.63 30.33
C GLU A 58 9.40 18.36 29.48
N VAL A 59 9.13 18.48 28.17
CA VAL A 59 9.94 19.24 27.22
C VAL A 59 9.20 20.51 26.85
N ILE A 60 9.83 21.66 27.06
CA ILE A 60 9.20 22.98 26.93
C ILE A 60 9.94 23.77 25.86
N HIS A 61 9.29 24.03 24.71
CA HIS A 61 9.73 25.03 23.74
C HIS A 61 8.82 26.27 23.78
N PRO A 62 9.30 27.44 23.31
CA PRO A 62 8.49 28.64 23.17
C PRO A 62 7.24 28.46 22.30
N GLU A 63 7.30 27.57 21.31
CA GLU A 63 6.24 27.33 20.32
C GLU A 63 5.31 26.16 20.71
N GLY A 64 5.58 25.46 21.81
CA GLY A 64 4.85 24.26 22.23
C GLY A 64 5.77 23.22 22.85
N GLY A 65 5.23 22.17 23.43
CA GLY A 65 6.01 21.14 24.12
C GLY A 65 5.17 19.91 24.37
N PHE A 66 5.77 18.91 25.01
CA PHE A 66 5.06 17.68 25.36
C PHE A 66 5.43 17.22 26.76
N THR A 67 4.52 16.46 27.36
CA THR A 67 4.72 15.84 28.67
C THR A 67 4.47 14.35 28.57
N LEU A 68 5.53 13.58 28.74
CA LEU A 68 5.52 12.14 28.89
C LEU A 68 5.33 11.77 30.36
N LYS A 69 4.33 10.94 30.65
CA LYS A 69 4.05 10.40 31.98
C LYS A 69 4.26 8.90 31.99
N MET A 70 4.91 8.42 33.04
CA MET A 70 5.10 7.01 33.35
C MET A 70 4.20 6.66 34.53
N LYS A 71 3.24 5.75 34.35
CA LYS A 71 2.35 5.32 35.44
C LYS A 71 2.06 3.83 35.32
N ASP A 72 2.24 3.10 36.41
CA ASP A 72 1.93 1.66 36.51
C ASP A 72 2.59 0.80 35.41
N GLY A 73 3.76 1.23 34.91
CA GLY A 73 4.48 0.56 33.81
C GLY A 73 4.05 0.98 32.41
N GLU A 74 3.04 1.84 32.27
CA GLU A 74 2.57 2.39 31.00
C GLU A 74 3.08 3.81 30.76
N SER A 75 3.42 4.10 29.51
CA SER A 75 3.87 5.41 29.03
C SER A 75 2.73 6.13 28.30
N SER A 76 2.50 7.40 28.61
CA SER A 76 1.44 8.20 27.97
C SER A 76 1.90 9.63 27.71
N ILE A 77 1.33 10.28 26.70
CA ILE A 77 1.53 11.71 26.42
C ILE A 77 0.28 12.46 26.84
N VAL A 78 0.46 13.54 27.61
CA VAL A 78 -0.65 14.40 28.04
C VAL A 78 -1.36 14.98 26.81
N GLY A 79 -2.69 14.81 26.74
CA GLY A 79 -3.52 15.25 25.61
C GLY A 79 -3.76 14.18 24.53
N LEU A 80 -3.06 13.04 24.60
CA LEU A 80 -3.23 11.90 23.70
C LEU A 80 -3.72 10.65 24.45
N GLU A 81 -4.37 10.83 25.60
CA GLU A 81 -4.89 9.71 26.39
C GLU A 81 -5.87 8.87 25.57
N GLY A 82 -5.63 7.55 25.54
CA GLY A 82 -6.47 6.58 24.82
C GLY A 82 -6.12 6.43 23.33
N LEU A 83 -5.16 7.19 22.79
CA LEU A 83 -4.70 7.03 21.42
C LEU A 83 -3.57 6.00 21.31
N PRO A 84 -3.45 5.26 20.19
CA PRO A 84 -2.30 4.40 19.94
C PRO A 84 -1.03 5.27 19.79
N LEU A 85 -0.04 5.02 20.64
CA LEU A 85 1.23 5.76 20.64
C LEU A 85 2.37 4.94 20.01
N ASP A 86 3.34 5.65 19.43
CA ASP A 86 4.59 5.11 18.90
C ASP A 86 5.55 4.80 20.06
N SER A 87 5.66 3.52 20.40
CA SER A 87 6.49 3.03 21.51
C SER A 87 7.98 3.35 21.35
N ASP A 88 8.47 3.38 20.10
CA ASP A 88 9.88 3.64 19.81
C ASP A 88 10.22 5.11 20.07
N ARG A 89 9.30 6.02 19.75
CA ARG A 89 9.45 7.46 20.06
C ARG A 89 9.39 7.73 21.55
N LEU A 90 8.46 7.09 22.27
CA LEU A 90 8.41 7.19 23.74
C LEU A 90 9.71 6.68 24.37
N SER A 91 10.20 5.53 23.92
CA SER A 91 11.45 4.93 24.38
C SER A 91 12.66 5.81 24.07
N SER A 92 12.69 6.46 22.91
CA SER A 92 13.77 7.38 22.51
C SER A 92 13.87 8.57 23.45
N VAL A 93 12.73 9.20 23.80
CA VAL A 93 12.68 10.31 24.76
C VAL A 93 13.15 9.85 26.13
N LEU A 94 12.61 8.73 26.62
CA LEU A 94 12.97 8.20 27.94
C LEU A 94 14.47 7.87 28.02
N SER A 95 15.04 7.28 26.98
CA SER A 95 16.47 6.97 26.90
C SER A 95 17.33 8.24 26.92
N GLN A 96 17.01 9.24 26.09
CA GLN A 96 17.76 10.50 26.04
C GLN A 96 17.63 11.30 27.34
N ALA A 97 16.48 11.23 28.02
CA ALA A 97 16.24 11.91 29.29
C ALA A 97 16.88 11.22 30.51
N THR A 98 17.27 9.96 30.39
CA THR A 98 17.87 9.15 31.49
C THR A 98 19.38 8.94 31.32
N SER A 99 19.90 9.16 30.12
CA SER A 99 21.32 9.02 29.80
C SER A 99 21.77 10.09 28.82
N MET A 100 22.61 11.01 29.29
CA MET A 100 23.19 12.06 28.45
C MET A 100 24.67 12.23 28.77
N THR A 101 25.49 12.31 27.72
CA THR A 101 26.94 12.47 27.84
C THR A 101 27.35 13.78 27.17
N ALA A 102 28.06 14.62 27.91
CA ALA A 102 28.69 15.80 27.34
C ALA A 102 29.87 15.40 26.48
N LYS A 103 30.01 16.10 25.35
CA LYS A 103 31.20 16.07 24.51
C LYS A 103 32.37 16.72 25.25
N GLU A 104 32.13 17.90 25.82
CA GLU A 104 33.12 18.64 26.62
C GLU A 104 32.44 19.59 27.61
N MET A 105 33.17 19.97 28.65
CA MET A 105 32.85 21.12 29.49
C MET A 105 33.46 22.37 28.84
N VAL A 106 32.64 23.39 28.62
CA VAL A 106 33.02 24.64 27.95
C VAL A 106 33.57 25.65 28.95
N GLU A 107 32.84 25.84 30.07
CA GLU A 107 33.21 26.80 31.10
C GLU A 107 32.64 26.34 32.44
N GLU A 108 33.48 26.22 33.47
CA GLU A 108 33.08 25.76 34.81
C GLU A 108 32.24 26.81 35.56
N SER A 109 32.47 28.09 35.29
CA SER A 109 31.78 29.22 35.96
C SER A 109 31.58 30.36 34.97
N PRO A 110 30.51 30.32 34.15
CA PRO A 110 30.31 31.24 33.04
C PRO A 110 30.15 32.69 33.50
N SER A 111 30.99 33.57 32.96
CA SER A 111 30.87 35.01 33.21
C SER A 111 29.62 35.64 32.58
N SER A 112 29.07 35.03 31.52
CA SER A 112 27.83 35.47 30.85
C SER A 112 27.14 34.31 30.12
N LEU A 113 26.00 33.85 30.63
CA LEU A 113 25.20 32.78 30.01
C LEU A 113 24.64 33.14 28.62
N GLY A 114 24.47 34.44 28.33
CA GLY A 114 24.00 34.91 27.03
C GLY A 114 24.94 34.59 25.87
N LEU A 115 26.24 34.34 26.13
CA LEU A 115 27.17 33.88 25.09
C LEU A 115 26.79 32.51 24.52
N TYR A 116 26.10 31.71 25.34
CA TYR A 116 25.67 30.36 25.03
C TYR A 116 24.16 30.28 24.77
N GLY A 117 23.44 31.41 24.86
CA GLY A 117 21.97 31.46 24.83
C GLY A 117 21.30 30.69 25.97
N LEU A 118 21.95 30.63 27.14
CA LEU A 118 21.43 29.96 28.34
C LEU A 118 20.82 30.96 29.36
N ASP A 119 20.89 32.27 29.09
CA ASP A 119 20.12 33.28 29.82
C ASP A 119 18.64 33.31 29.38
N GLN A 120 18.40 32.98 28.11
CA GLN A 120 17.10 32.70 27.51
C GLN A 120 17.20 31.37 26.75
N PRO A 121 17.09 30.23 27.46
CA PRO A 121 17.24 28.92 26.83
C PRO A 121 16.23 28.74 25.70
N ARG A 122 16.67 28.11 24.61
CA ARG A 122 15.80 27.80 23.47
C ARG A 122 14.72 26.81 23.83
N TYR A 123 15.04 25.86 24.71
CA TYR A 123 14.10 24.94 25.30
C TYR A 123 14.66 24.36 26.60
N SER A 124 13.80 23.73 27.39
CA SER A 124 14.18 23.05 28.61
C SER A 124 13.58 21.65 28.69
N LEU A 125 14.27 20.78 29.42
CA LEU A 125 13.83 19.45 29.80
C LEU A 125 13.72 19.41 31.32
N LYS A 126 12.54 19.11 31.83
CA LYS A 126 12.33 18.83 33.25
C LYS A 126 12.00 17.36 33.45
N VAL A 127 12.77 16.69 34.29
CA VAL A 127 12.54 15.29 34.64
C VAL A 127 12.15 15.21 36.10
N THR A 128 10.98 14.61 36.36
CA THR A 128 10.48 14.34 37.71
C THR A 128 10.60 12.85 37.98
N LYS A 129 11.20 12.51 39.12
CA LYS A 129 11.43 11.14 39.55
C LYS A 129 10.27 10.59 40.38
N THR A 130 10.22 9.27 40.52
CA THR A 130 9.21 8.56 41.32
C THR A 130 9.29 8.89 42.82
N ASP A 131 10.45 9.32 43.32
CA ASP A 131 10.63 9.79 44.71
C ASP A 131 10.17 11.25 44.93
N GLY A 132 9.69 11.93 43.87
CA GLY A 132 9.23 13.31 43.89
C GLY A 132 10.35 14.36 43.72
N SER A 133 11.62 13.96 43.67
CA SER A 133 12.71 14.85 43.28
C SER A 133 12.65 15.17 41.77
N SER A 134 13.23 16.30 41.36
CA SER A 134 13.27 16.68 39.95
C SER A 134 14.55 17.44 39.62
N PHE A 135 14.93 17.44 38.35
CA PHE A 135 16.00 18.29 37.83
C PHE A 135 15.56 18.89 36.49
N THR A 136 16.15 20.05 36.15
CA THR A 136 15.90 20.74 34.89
C THR A 136 17.21 20.92 34.14
N MET A 137 17.15 20.70 32.83
CA MET A 137 18.22 21.03 31.91
C MET A 137 17.77 22.10 30.93
N GLU A 138 18.70 23.00 30.62
CA GLU A 138 18.50 24.15 29.75
C GLU A 138 19.39 23.99 28.52
N PHE A 139 18.79 24.20 27.34
CA PHE A 139 19.45 24.05 26.06
C PHE A 139 19.54 25.41 25.37
N GLY A 140 20.76 25.82 25.04
CA GLY A 140 21.07 27.12 24.48
C GLY A 140 21.24 27.11 22.96
N LEU A 141 22.23 27.87 22.49
CA LEU A 141 22.56 27.97 21.07
C LEU A 141 23.13 26.66 20.52
N GLU A 142 22.80 26.41 19.27
CA GLU A 142 23.42 25.37 18.46
C GLU A 142 24.58 25.96 17.65
N SER A 143 25.70 25.24 17.60
CA SER A 143 26.85 25.56 16.76
C SER A 143 26.92 24.60 15.58
N SER A 144 26.58 25.08 14.39
CA SER A 144 26.67 24.28 13.15
C SER A 144 28.11 23.88 12.80
N ALA A 145 29.12 24.58 13.32
CA ALA A 145 30.52 24.25 13.09
C ALA A 145 30.98 23.03 13.90
N SER A 146 30.44 22.85 15.11
CA SER A 146 30.80 21.76 16.01
C SER A 146 29.74 20.66 16.10
N TYR A 147 28.56 20.87 15.49
CA TYR A 147 27.37 20.02 15.58
C TYR A 147 26.94 19.76 17.03
N CYS A 148 27.06 20.80 17.86
CA CYS A 148 26.78 20.72 19.28
C CYS A 148 25.83 21.82 19.74
N THR A 149 25.10 21.50 20.80
CA THR A 149 24.24 22.41 21.54
C THR A 149 24.85 22.68 22.92
N TYR A 150 24.83 23.92 23.37
CA TYR A 150 25.23 24.27 24.74
C TYR A 150 24.15 23.84 25.73
N VAL A 151 24.55 23.18 26.82
CA VAL A 151 23.64 22.59 27.83
C VAL A 151 24.13 22.90 29.23
N LYS A 152 23.20 23.14 30.15
CA LYS A 152 23.45 23.34 31.58
C LYS A 152 22.33 22.69 32.42
N LEU A 153 22.64 22.19 33.62
CA LEU A 153 21.61 21.90 34.63
C LEU A 153 21.27 23.19 35.37
N SER A 154 19.97 23.48 35.58
CA SER A 154 19.54 24.75 36.18
C SER A 154 20.14 25.01 37.57
N ASP A 155 20.42 23.94 38.34
CA ASP A 155 20.99 24.02 39.69
C ASP A 155 22.54 23.95 39.72
N SER A 156 23.23 24.03 38.57
CA SER A 156 24.70 24.01 38.49
C SER A 156 25.27 25.12 37.61
N ASP A 157 26.48 25.59 37.90
CA ASP A 157 27.15 26.64 37.11
C ASP A 157 27.74 26.18 35.78
N PRO A 158 28.38 24.99 35.67
CA PRO A 158 29.11 24.62 34.47
C PRO A 158 28.25 24.54 33.20
N VAL A 159 28.83 25.03 32.10
CA VAL A 159 28.28 24.91 30.74
C VAL A 159 29.00 23.79 30.00
N TYR A 160 28.22 22.93 29.35
CA TYR A 160 28.71 21.80 28.56
C TYR A 160 28.27 21.93 27.11
N THR A 161 28.86 21.13 26.24
CA THR A 161 28.28 20.83 24.93
C THR A 161 27.86 19.37 24.82
N VAL A 162 26.75 19.14 24.11
CA VAL A 162 26.25 17.82 23.72
C VAL A 162 26.08 17.80 22.21
N TYR A 163 26.29 16.65 21.55
CA TYR A 163 26.01 16.55 20.12
C TYR A 163 24.52 16.78 19.86
N THR A 164 24.21 17.66 18.91
CA THR A 164 22.81 18.03 18.61
C THR A 164 21.99 16.83 18.14
N SER A 165 22.63 15.85 17.47
CA SER A 165 22.00 14.57 17.08
C SER A 165 21.41 13.80 18.25
N ASP A 166 22.03 13.90 19.43
CA ASP A 166 21.66 13.15 20.63
C ASP A 166 20.43 13.75 21.33
N LEU A 167 19.94 14.88 20.83
CA LEU A 167 18.80 15.64 21.38
C LEU A 167 17.56 15.57 20.48
N SER A 168 17.62 14.77 19.41
CA SER A 168 16.61 14.71 18.34
C SER A 168 15.20 14.40 18.84
N SER A 169 15.04 13.59 19.88
CA SER A 169 13.72 13.23 20.41
C SER A 169 13.02 14.38 21.13
N PHE A 170 13.78 15.37 21.61
CA PHE A 170 13.21 16.56 22.26
C PHE A 170 12.65 17.57 21.26
N ALA A 171 12.90 17.39 19.97
CA ALA A 171 12.32 18.21 18.90
C ALA A 171 10.94 17.68 18.44
N TYR A 172 10.46 16.56 18.99
CA TYR A 172 9.14 16.03 18.68
C TYR A 172 8.02 16.98 19.13
N THR A 173 6.93 17.01 18.36
CA THR A 173 5.66 17.63 18.78
C THR A 173 4.78 16.61 19.51
N THR A 174 3.65 17.03 20.06
CA THR A 174 2.70 16.11 20.68
C THR A 174 2.21 15.04 19.69
N GLU A 175 1.82 15.45 18.48
CA GLU A 175 1.29 14.58 17.43
C GLU A 175 2.33 13.60 16.91
N SER A 176 3.61 13.92 17.08
CA SER A 176 4.72 13.05 16.71
C SER A 176 4.68 11.71 17.45
N PHE A 177 4.02 11.62 18.60
CA PHE A 177 3.92 10.37 19.37
C PHE A 177 2.75 9.48 18.96
N VAL A 178 1.83 9.95 18.10
CA VAL A 178 0.72 9.13 17.64
C VAL A 178 1.22 8.11 16.62
N SER A 179 0.83 6.85 16.78
CA SER A 179 1.22 5.77 15.89
C SER A 179 0.72 6.01 14.48
N LYS A 180 1.59 5.74 13.50
CA LYS A 180 1.26 5.74 12.07
C LYS A 180 0.81 4.37 11.56
N SER A 181 0.81 3.36 12.44
CA SER A 181 0.22 2.05 12.14
C SER A 181 -1.30 2.20 12.20
N ILE A 182 -1.94 2.04 11.05
CA ILE A 182 -3.39 2.23 10.88
C ILE A 182 -4.14 0.90 10.74
N LEU A 183 -3.43 -0.22 10.71
CA LEU A 183 -4.02 -1.54 10.54
C LEU A 183 -4.01 -2.29 11.88
N PRO A 184 -5.13 -2.93 12.25
CA PRO A 184 -5.17 -4.02 13.21
C PRO A 184 -4.14 -5.11 12.91
N THR A 185 -3.72 -5.81 13.96
CA THR A 185 -2.87 -6.99 13.82
C THR A 185 -3.71 -8.17 13.29
N LEU A 186 -3.21 -8.84 12.26
CA LEU A 186 -3.77 -10.09 11.75
C LEU A 186 -3.04 -11.30 12.32
N SER A 187 -3.73 -12.44 12.44
CA SER A 187 -3.04 -13.70 12.70
C SER A 187 -2.27 -14.16 11.46
N ALA A 188 -1.29 -15.06 11.65
CA ALA A 188 -0.49 -15.59 10.55
C ALA A 188 -1.30 -16.42 9.53
N ASN A 189 -2.50 -16.87 9.91
CA ASN A 189 -3.38 -17.70 9.08
C ASN A 189 -4.66 -16.94 8.65
N ALA A 190 -4.71 -15.63 8.85
CA ALA A 190 -5.84 -14.82 8.41
C ALA A 190 -5.99 -14.92 6.89
N ASP A 191 -7.22 -15.19 6.43
CA ASP A 191 -7.55 -15.25 5.00
C ASP A 191 -8.47 -14.09 4.64
N PHE A 192 -8.28 -13.51 3.46
CA PHE A 192 -9.18 -12.45 3.00
C PHE A 192 -10.60 -13.02 2.83
N LYS A 193 -11.59 -12.30 3.36
CA LYS A 193 -13.00 -12.69 3.30
C LYS A 193 -13.81 -11.78 2.37
N SER A 194 -13.79 -10.48 2.64
CA SER A 194 -14.56 -9.51 1.87
C SER A 194 -13.99 -8.09 1.94
N ILE A 195 -14.36 -7.28 0.94
CA ILE A 195 -14.18 -5.83 0.95
C ILE A 195 -15.44 -5.16 0.41
N SER A 196 -15.94 -4.14 1.10
CA SER A 196 -17.09 -3.37 0.67
C SER A 196 -16.75 -1.89 0.50
N TYR A 197 -17.38 -1.28 -0.48
CA TYR A 197 -17.21 0.11 -0.88
C TYR A 197 -18.54 0.83 -0.84
N SER A 198 -18.59 1.97 -0.16
CA SER A 198 -19.75 2.87 -0.06
C SER A 198 -19.27 4.31 0.15
N GLY A 199 -20.17 5.28 0.30
CA GLY A 199 -19.82 6.70 0.51
C GLY A 199 -20.36 7.59 -0.60
N ALA A 200 -20.00 8.88 -0.58
CA ALA A 200 -20.52 9.86 -1.53
C ALA A 200 -20.11 9.58 -3.00
N ASP A 201 -18.93 8.97 -3.21
CA ASP A 201 -18.44 8.56 -4.54
C ASP A 201 -19.08 7.27 -5.05
N TYR A 202 -19.89 6.59 -4.24
CA TYR A 202 -20.44 5.27 -4.52
C TYR A 202 -21.97 5.32 -4.41
N GLU A 203 -22.60 5.86 -5.47
CA GLU A 203 -24.07 5.92 -5.56
C GLU A 203 -24.71 4.55 -5.34
N GLU A 204 -24.11 3.49 -5.90
CA GLU A 204 -24.41 2.10 -5.57
C GLU A 204 -23.21 1.44 -4.89
N PRO A 205 -23.32 1.09 -3.59
CA PRO A 205 -22.31 0.32 -2.90
C PRO A 205 -22.12 -1.06 -3.52
N PHE A 206 -20.88 -1.54 -3.49
CA PHE A 206 -20.56 -2.90 -3.96
C PHE A 206 -19.64 -3.62 -2.98
N THR A 207 -19.72 -4.96 -3.00
CA THR A 207 -18.94 -5.84 -2.13
C THR A 207 -18.29 -6.93 -2.96
N ILE A 208 -16.99 -7.13 -2.77
CA ILE A 208 -16.22 -8.24 -3.34
C ILE A 208 -15.97 -9.26 -2.23
N GLU A 209 -16.21 -10.53 -2.51
CA GLU A 209 -16.05 -11.63 -1.57
C GLU A 209 -15.36 -12.81 -2.24
N LYS A 210 -14.72 -13.64 -1.42
CA LYS A 210 -14.37 -15.00 -1.85
C LYS A 210 -15.67 -15.77 -2.14
N TYR A 211 -15.78 -16.33 -3.33
CA TYR A 211 -17.01 -16.95 -3.80
C TYR A 211 -16.73 -18.29 -4.49
N ASN A 212 -17.60 -19.27 -4.26
CA ASN A 212 -17.48 -20.60 -4.86
C ASN A 212 -18.66 -20.85 -5.82
N PHE A 213 -18.46 -20.56 -7.10
CA PHE A 213 -19.51 -20.73 -8.13
C PHE A 213 -19.92 -22.20 -8.34
N ASP A 214 -19.04 -23.17 -8.03
CA ASP A 214 -19.35 -24.59 -8.15
C ASP A 214 -20.44 -25.05 -7.17
N GLU A 215 -20.44 -24.51 -5.95
CA GLU A 215 -21.39 -24.91 -4.91
C GLU A 215 -22.84 -24.51 -5.25
N ASP A 216 -23.01 -23.44 -6.03
CA ASP A 216 -24.32 -22.95 -6.47
C ASP A 216 -24.80 -23.60 -7.78
N GLY A 217 -24.00 -24.48 -8.37
CA GLY A 217 -24.31 -25.12 -9.64
C GLY A 217 -24.21 -24.18 -10.85
N ASP A 218 -23.53 -23.03 -10.71
CA ASP A 218 -23.25 -22.12 -11.81
C ASP A 218 -21.91 -22.47 -12.48
N SER A 219 -21.98 -23.29 -13.51
CA SER A 219 -20.78 -23.71 -14.24
C SER A 219 -20.19 -22.64 -15.15
N THR A 220 -20.89 -21.52 -15.33
CA THR A 220 -20.42 -20.37 -16.12
C THR A 220 -19.17 -19.74 -15.53
N TYR A 221 -19.05 -19.76 -14.19
CA TYR A 221 -18.00 -19.03 -13.48
C TYR A 221 -17.19 -19.90 -12.51
N SER A 222 -17.34 -21.23 -12.60
CA SER A 222 -16.60 -22.26 -11.82
C SER A 222 -15.09 -22.01 -11.63
N TYR A 223 -14.43 -21.32 -12.57
CA TYR A 223 -13.00 -21.02 -12.50
C TYR A 223 -12.64 -19.81 -11.61
N PHE A 224 -13.60 -18.97 -11.25
CA PHE A 224 -13.38 -17.79 -10.44
C PHE A 224 -13.54 -18.13 -8.96
N SER A 225 -12.67 -17.56 -8.12
CA SER A 225 -12.70 -17.73 -6.66
C SER A 225 -13.14 -16.47 -5.92
N TYR A 226 -13.44 -15.40 -6.66
CA TYR A 226 -13.88 -14.11 -6.14
C TYR A 226 -14.99 -13.55 -7.02
N ALA A 227 -15.92 -12.86 -6.36
CA ALA A 227 -17.04 -12.23 -7.04
C ALA A 227 -17.40 -10.91 -6.36
N ILE A 228 -17.93 -9.97 -7.13
CA ILE A 228 -18.81 -8.96 -6.60
C ILE A 228 -20.12 -9.67 -6.25
N THR A 229 -20.56 -9.63 -5.00
CA THR A 229 -21.81 -10.30 -4.56
C THR A 229 -22.98 -9.33 -4.37
N SER A 230 -22.71 -8.02 -4.40
CA SER A 230 -23.69 -6.93 -4.42
C SER A 230 -23.13 -5.78 -5.27
N PRO A 231 -23.94 -5.10 -6.11
CA PRO A 231 -25.40 -5.26 -6.25
C PRO A 231 -25.83 -6.47 -7.09
N SER A 232 -24.94 -7.00 -7.92
CA SER A 232 -25.19 -8.18 -8.75
C SER A 232 -23.99 -9.11 -8.73
N LEU A 233 -24.24 -10.41 -8.83
CA LEU A 233 -23.19 -11.43 -8.81
C LEU A 233 -22.35 -11.33 -10.10
N LYS A 234 -21.08 -10.98 -9.98
CA LYS A 234 -20.14 -10.88 -11.11
C LYS A 234 -18.76 -11.43 -10.75
N PRO A 235 -18.12 -12.22 -11.63
CA PRO A 235 -16.76 -12.69 -11.38
C PRO A 235 -15.75 -11.54 -11.30
N VAL A 236 -14.70 -11.74 -10.53
CA VAL A 236 -13.57 -10.80 -10.38
C VAL A 236 -12.26 -11.51 -10.71
N ASP A 237 -11.33 -10.80 -11.34
CA ASP A 237 -9.97 -11.31 -11.56
C ASP A 237 -9.21 -11.41 -10.24
N ALA A 238 -8.95 -12.63 -9.78
CA ALA A 238 -8.32 -12.87 -8.48
C ALA A 238 -6.89 -12.31 -8.40
N GLU A 239 -6.11 -12.40 -9.47
CA GLU A 239 -4.71 -11.96 -9.50
C GLU A 239 -4.63 -10.44 -9.32
N SER A 240 -5.32 -9.68 -10.18
CA SER A 240 -5.36 -8.22 -10.11
C SER A 240 -6.00 -7.72 -8.82
N PHE A 241 -7.04 -8.41 -8.33
CA PHE A 241 -7.73 -8.01 -7.11
C PHE A 241 -6.87 -8.20 -5.85
N LEU A 242 -6.14 -9.31 -5.74
CA LEU A 242 -5.31 -9.58 -4.57
C LEU A 242 -4.11 -8.63 -4.47
N GLU A 243 -3.62 -8.07 -5.57
CA GLU A 243 -2.63 -6.97 -5.52
C GLU A 243 -3.15 -5.75 -4.74
N TYR A 244 -4.45 -5.45 -4.82
CA TYR A 244 -5.06 -4.39 -4.01
C TYR A 244 -5.16 -4.78 -2.53
N VAL A 245 -5.46 -6.05 -2.24
CA VAL A 245 -5.50 -6.55 -0.85
C VAL A 245 -4.12 -6.44 -0.21
N ASP A 246 -3.06 -6.85 -0.91
CA ASP A 246 -1.68 -6.71 -0.44
C ASP A 246 -1.32 -5.22 -0.24
N ALA A 247 -1.69 -4.35 -1.17
CA ALA A 247 -1.46 -2.91 -1.05
C ALA A 247 -2.19 -2.28 0.15
N ILE A 248 -3.38 -2.77 0.52
CA ILE A 248 -4.08 -2.37 1.75
C ILE A 248 -3.25 -2.76 2.97
N LEU A 249 -2.75 -3.99 3.03
CA LEU A 249 -1.96 -4.51 4.15
C LEU A 249 -0.61 -3.81 4.33
N ASP A 250 -0.06 -3.24 3.26
CA ASP A 250 1.16 -2.42 3.29
C ASP A 250 0.91 -0.94 3.61
N THR A 251 -0.35 -0.51 3.73
CA THR A 251 -0.69 0.90 3.91
C THR A 251 -0.36 1.39 5.32
N THR A 252 0.36 2.51 5.39
CA THR A 252 0.65 3.23 6.63
C THR A 252 0.31 4.72 6.48
N ALA A 253 0.08 5.40 7.60
CA ALA A 253 -0.16 6.84 7.55
C ALA A 253 1.12 7.61 7.20
N GLN A 254 1.02 8.58 6.28
CA GLN A 254 2.11 9.52 6.01
C GLN A 254 2.31 10.48 7.18
N SER A 255 1.22 11.00 7.74
CA SER A 255 1.22 11.92 8.87
C SER A 255 -0.05 11.82 9.70
N VAL A 256 0.02 12.34 10.93
CA VAL A 256 -1.10 12.52 11.84
C VAL A 256 -1.40 14.01 11.89
N LEU A 257 -2.65 14.39 11.59
CA LEU A 257 -3.06 15.81 11.58
C LEU A 257 -3.73 16.23 12.87
N VAL A 258 -4.68 15.43 13.35
CA VAL A 258 -5.48 15.75 14.54
C VAL A 258 -5.74 14.47 15.31
N GLY A 259 -5.38 14.45 16.59
CA GLY A 259 -5.83 13.45 17.55
C GLY A 259 -7.04 13.96 18.33
N ASN A 260 -7.98 13.07 18.66
CA ASN A 260 -9.26 13.39 19.30
C ASN A 260 -10.03 14.49 18.54
N TYR A 261 -10.26 14.26 17.24
CA TYR A 261 -10.90 15.24 16.36
C TYR A 261 -12.29 15.67 16.84
N THR A 262 -12.68 16.88 16.47
CA THR A 262 -14.02 17.44 16.72
C THR A 262 -14.91 17.33 15.47
N GLU A 263 -16.19 17.66 15.60
CA GLU A 263 -17.09 17.76 14.43
C GLU A 263 -16.65 18.86 13.44
N GLU A 264 -16.05 19.95 13.94
CA GLU A 264 -15.50 21.00 13.08
C GLU A 264 -14.31 20.49 12.26
N ASP A 265 -13.48 19.61 12.84
CA ASP A 265 -12.39 18.95 12.12
C ASP A 265 -12.94 18.02 11.04
N LEU A 266 -13.97 17.22 11.35
CA LEU A 266 -14.61 16.35 10.35
C LEU A 266 -15.10 17.15 9.14
N GLN A 267 -15.84 18.23 9.36
CA GLN A 267 -16.29 19.13 8.29
C GLN A 267 -15.12 19.73 7.52
N ARG A 268 -14.10 20.21 8.23
CA ARG A 268 -12.92 20.82 7.62
C ARG A 268 -12.19 19.88 6.66
N TYR A 269 -12.11 18.60 7.01
CA TYR A 269 -11.41 17.59 6.22
C TYR A 269 -12.35 16.74 5.36
N GLY A 270 -13.64 17.11 5.24
CA GLY A 270 -14.64 16.38 4.44
C GLY A 270 -14.91 14.96 4.94
N LEU A 271 -14.58 14.69 6.20
CA LEU A 271 -14.78 13.41 6.85
C LEU A 271 -16.12 13.36 7.58
N ASP A 272 -16.99 14.37 7.50
CA ASP A 272 -18.39 14.30 7.95
C ASP A 272 -19.30 13.67 6.88
N GLU A 273 -19.03 13.95 5.61
CA GLU A 273 -19.61 13.30 4.43
C GLU A 273 -18.49 12.69 3.57
N PRO A 274 -17.95 11.51 3.96
CA PRO A 274 -16.79 10.94 3.31
C PRO A 274 -17.08 10.51 1.87
N ASP A 275 -16.10 10.72 1.00
CA ASP A 275 -16.15 10.23 -0.38
C ASP A 275 -16.21 8.70 -0.41
N ALA A 276 -15.41 8.02 0.42
CA ALA A 276 -15.42 6.57 0.54
C ALA A 276 -15.51 6.09 1.99
N ASN A 277 -16.31 5.07 2.23
CA ASN A 277 -16.24 4.18 3.38
C ASN A 277 -15.91 2.78 2.86
N ILE A 278 -14.75 2.28 3.27
CA ILE A 278 -14.24 0.97 2.85
C ILE A 278 -14.14 0.08 4.09
N THR A 279 -14.75 -1.09 4.03
CA THR A 279 -14.66 -2.09 5.09
C THR A 279 -14.03 -3.34 4.54
N VAL A 280 -12.91 -3.77 5.13
CA VAL A 280 -12.20 -5.01 4.75
C VAL A 280 -12.35 -6.01 5.88
N THR A 281 -12.68 -7.25 5.56
CA THR A 281 -12.83 -8.32 6.55
C THR A 281 -11.89 -9.47 6.21
N PHE A 282 -11.16 -9.93 7.21
CA PHE A 282 -10.33 -11.12 7.15
C PHE A 282 -10.90 -12.17 8.10
N SER A 283 -10.98 -13.41 7.65
CA SER A 283 -11.39 -14.53 8.49
C SER A 283 -10.23 -15.05 9.31
N GLU A 284 -10.46 -15.27 10.60
CA GLU A 284 -9.48 -15.80 11.54
C GLU A 284 -9.80 -17.26 11.87
N GLU A 285 -8.79 -18.14 11.91
CA GLU A 285 -8.99 -19.58 12.10
C GLU A 285 -9.53 -19.94 13.50
N TYR A 286 -9.10 -19.19 14.52
CA TYR A 286 -9.37 -19.48 15.93
C TYR A 286 -10.03 -18.31 16.68
N GLU A 287 -10.30 -17.20 15.99
CA GLU A 287 -10.81 -15.96 16.56
C GLU A 287 -12.00 -15.44 15.75
N GLU A 288 -12.61 -14.34 16.20
CA GLU A 288 -13.60 -13.64 15.37
C GLU A 288 -12.90 -12.96 14.20
N ASP A 289 -13.63 -12.76 13.09
CA ASP A 289 -13.09 -12.08 11.92
C ASP A 289 -12.52 -10.70 12.29
N THR A 290 -11.34 -10.38 11.75
CA THR A 290 -10.73 -9.05 11.91
C THR A 290 -11.31 -8.10 10.86
N VAL A 291 -11.82 -6.94 11.31
CA VAL A 291 -12.44 -5.93 10.45
C VAL A 291 -11.61 -4.65 10.44
N PHE A 292 -11.31 -4.16 9.24
CA PHE A 292 -10.67 -2.88 8.96
C PHE A 292 -11.72 -1.91 8.45
N THR A 293 -11.74 -0.68 8.96
CA THR A 293 -12.59 0.37 8.38
C THR A 293 -11.77 1.58 7.99
N PHE A 294 -12.06 2.13 6.82
CA PHE A 294 -11.46 3.36 6.31
C PHE A 294 -12.56 4.32 5.91
N ARG A 295 -12.59 5.48 6.55
CA ARG A 295 -13.42 6.61 6.16
C ARG A 295 -12.53 7.63 5.49
N LEU A 296 -12.70 7.84 4.19
CA LEU A 296 -11.78 8.57 3.33
C LEU A 296 -12.46 9.82 2.73
N SER A 297 -11.66 10.87 2.61
CA SER A 297 -11.98 12.11 1.92
C SER A 297 -10.82 12.48 1.01
N PHE A 298 -11.11 12.72 -0.26
CA PHE A 298 -10.16 12.99 -1.32
C PHE A 298 -10.18 14.49 -1.65
N GLN A 299 -9.19 15.23 -1.14
CA GLN A 299 -9.08 16.67 -1.39
C GLN A 299 -7.75 17.00 -2.06
N ASP A 300 -7.82 17.61 -3.24
CA ASP A 300 -6.68 17.87 -4.11
C ASP A 300 -5.84 16.60 -4.36
N ASN A 301 -4.63 16.54 -3.81
CA ASN A 301 -3.70 15.39 -3.90
C ASN A 301 -3.52 14.68 -2.54
N THR A 302 -4.36 14.97 -1.55
CA THR A 302 -4.27 14.40 -0.20
C THR A 302 -5.47 13.54 0.12
N VAL A 303 -5.23 12.38 0.72
CA VAL A 303 -6.28 11.52 1.27
C VAL A 303 -6.33 11.74 2.77
N TYR A 304 -7.42 12.30 3.27
CA TYR A 304 -7.71 12.35 4.69
C TYR A 304 -8.44 11.08 5.10
N ALA A 305 -8.02 10.49 6.22
CA ALA A 305 -8.56 9.20 6.64
C ALA A 305 -8.81 9.11 8.14
N ILE A 306 -9.91 8.47 8.51
CA ILE A 306 -10.12 7.88 9.83
C ILE A 306 -10.09 6.36 9.64
N CYS A 307 -9.29 5.68 10.45
CA CYS A 307 -9.07 4.23 10.33
C CYS A 307 -9.56 3.54 11.60
N ASN A 308 -10.37 2.49 11.45
CA ASN A 308 -10.91 1.63 12.52
C ASN A 308 -11.62 2.41 13.64
N ASP A 309 -12.31 3.49 13.26
CA ASP A 309 -13.02 4.39 14.16
C ASP A 309 -12.15 4.97 15.30
N VAL A 310 -10.82 4.90 15.16
CA VAL A 310 -9.88 5.54 16.08
C VAL A 310 -10.02 7.05 15.85
N PRO A 311 -10.15 7.87 16.92
CA PRO A 311 -10.47 9.29 16.77
C PRO A 311 -9.25 10.13 16.34
N ILE A 312 -8.62 9.77 15.22
CA ILE A 312 -7.45 10.38 14.63
C ILE A 312 -7.72 10.63 13.15
N ILE A 313 -7.37 11.83 12.69
CA ILE A 313 -7.34 12.16 11.26
C ILE A 313 -5.90 12.01 10.77
N TYR A 314 -5.72 11.08 9.83
CA TYR A 314 -4.46 10.80 9.15
C TYR A 314 -4.42 11.43 7.77
N THR A 315 -3.21 11.60 7.22
CA THR A 315 -3.02 11.69 5.76
C THR A 315 -2.47 10.37 5.22
N LEU A 316 -3.08 9.83 4.18
CA LEU A 316 -2.59 8.63 3.49
C LEU A 316 -2.02 8.96 2.11
N ALA A 317 -1.14 8.10 1.62
CA ALA A 317 -0.78 8.10 0.20
C ALA A 317 -2.00 7.65 -0.60
N LYS A 318 -2.34 8.34 -1.69
CA LYS A 318 -3.39 7.86 -2.60
C LYS A 318 -2.95 6.55 -3.25
N ALA A 319 -3.82 5.55 -3.21
CA ALA A 319 -3.61 4.24 -3.81
C ALA A 319 -4.85 3.81 -4.60
N ASP A 320 -4.66 2.98 -5.62
CA ASP A 320 -5.72 2.59 -6.56
C ASP A 320 -6.85 1.82 -5.89
N TRP A 321 -6.54 1.02 -4.85
CA TRP A 321 -7.52 0.28 -4.07
C TRP A 321 -8.57 1.18 -3.40
N MET A 322 -8.25 2.46 -3.13
CA MET A 322 -9.14 3.42 -2.47
C MET A 322 -10.24 3.93 -3.40
N THR A 323 -10.06 3.78 -4.71
CA THR A 323 -10.93 4.34 -5.75
C THR A 323 -11.41 3.28 -6.73
N LEU A 324 -11.42 2.00 -6.33
CA LEU A 324 -12.04 0.95 -7.13
C LEU A 324 -13.51 1.29 -7.41
N ARG A 325 -13.99 0.85 -8.57
CA ARG A 325 -15.39 1.00 -8.98
C ARG A 325 -15.93 -0.33 -9.43
N TYR A 326 -17.25 -0.49 -9.35
CA TYR A 326 -17.93 -1.71 -9.78
C TYR A 326 -17.53 -2.07 -11.22
N GLU A 327 -17.66 -1.13 -12.14
CA GLU A 327 -17.45 -1.33 -13.57
C GLU A 327 -16.01 -1.66 -13.97
N THR A 328 -15.03 -1.23 -13.18
CA THR A 328 -13.61 -1.53 -13.42
C THR A 328 -13.17 -2.82 -12.76
N THR A 329 -13.97 -3.34 -11.83
CA THR A 329 -13.65 -4.54 -11.02
C THR A 329 -14.30 -5.79 -11.61
N VAL A 330 -15.47 -5.66 -12.23
CA VAL A 330 -16.11 -6.76 -12.97
C VAL A 330 -15.13 -7.34 -13.99
N HIS A 331 -14.98 -8.67 -13.95
CA HIS A 331 -14.11 -9.37 -14.88
C HIS A 331 -14.59 -9.20 -16.33
N SER A 332 -13.66 -8.97 -17.26
CA SER A 332 -13.97 -8.58 -18.63
C SER A 332 -14.83 -9.56 -19.45
N LEU A 333 -14.85 -10.85 -19.11
CA LEU A 333 -15.59 -11.88 -19.83
C LEU A 333 -17.07 -11.89 -19.44
N PHE A 334 -17.95 -11.99 -20.44
CA PHE A 334 -19.40 -12.04 -20.19
C PHE A 334 -19.89 -13.39 -19.67
N LEU A 335 -19.43 -14.51 -20.25
CA LEU A 335 -19.84 -15.86 -19.87
C LEU A 335 -18.69 -16.83 -20.15
N LEU A 336 -18.49 -17.81 -19.26
CA LEU A 336 -17.45 -18.83 -19.40
C LEU A 336 -17.96 -20.28 -19.20
N PRO A 337 -19.07 -20.70 -19.85
CA PRO A 337 -19.60 -22.03 -19.69
C PRO A 337 -18.60 -23.11 -20.11
N SER A 338 -18.49 -24.14 -19.27
CA SER A 338 -17.68 -25.32 -19.59
C SER A 338 -18.20 -26.02 -20.85
N ILE A 339 -17.31 -26.24 -21.83
CA ILE A 339 -17.66 -26.96 -23.07
C ILE A 339 -18.18 -28.38 -22.79
N TYR A 340 -17.87 -28.96 -21.63
CA TYR A 340 -18.30 -30.30 -21.23
C TYR A 340 -19.72 -30.33 -20.71
N GLU A 341 -20.26 -29.19 -20.32
CA GLU A 341 -21.59 -29.06 -19.70
C GLU A 341 -22.67 -28.63 -20.68
N ILE A 342 -22.29 -28.18 -21.87
CA ILE A 342 -23.24 -27.82 -22.91
C ILE A 342 -23.77 -29.05 -23.66
N SER A 343 -25.06 -29.05 -23.95
CA SER A 343 -25.72 -30.00 -24.85
C SER A 343 -25.84 -29.44 -26.27
N LYS A 344 -25.89 -28.11 -26.41
CA LYS A 344 -26.02 -27.44 -27.71
C LYS A 344 -25.53 -26.00 -27.66
N VAL A 345 -25.00 -25.52 -28.77
CA VAL A 345 -24.71 -24.11 -29.00
C VAL A 345 -25.46 -23.63 -30.22
N THR A 346 -26.18 -22.53 -30.07
CA THR A 346 -26.92 -21.89 -31.16
C THR A 346 -26.40 -20.47 -31.38
N VAL A 347 -25.95 -20.19 -32.61
CA VAL A 347 -25.54 -18.86 -33.05
C VAL A 347 -26.53 -18.36 -34.09
N GLN A 348 -27.20 -17.25 -33.81
CA GLN A 348 -28.14 -16.59 -34.71
C GLN A 348 -27.58 -15.26 -35.15
N THR A 349 -27.61 -15.01 -36.45
CA THR A 349 -27.25 -13.74 -37.09
C THR A 349 -28.44 -13.26 -37.91
N ALA A 350 -28.40 -12.03 -38.45
CA ALA A 350 -29.51 -11.44 -39.20
C ALA A 350 -30.09 -12.30 -40.36
N GLY A 351 -29.36 -13.29 -40.87
CA GLY A 351 -29.83 -14.16 -41.95
C GLY A 351 -29.67 -15.67 -41.74
N ASN A 352 -28.90 -16.10 -40.73
CA ASN A 352 -28.52 -17.52 -40.57
C ASN A 352 -28.64 -17.97 -39.12
N THR A 353 -28.97 -19.25 -38.95
CA THR A 353 -28.94 -19.95 -37.65
C THR A 353 -28.02 -21.15 -37.76
N TYR A 354 -27.01 -21.19 -36.89
CA TYR A 354 -26.06 -22.28 -36.76
C TYR A 354 -26.30 -22.99 -35.43
N SER A 355 -26.70 -24.26 -35.47
CA SER A 355 -26.97 -25.05 -34.27
C SER A 355 -26.06 -26.28 -34.25
N PHE A 356 -25.23 -26.37 -33.23
CA PHE A 356 -24.27 -27.44 -33.03
C PHE A 356 -24.72 -28.29 -31.84
N ASP A 357 -25.09 -29.53 -32.09
CA ASP A 357 -25.44 -30.50 -31.05
C ASP A 357 -24.17 -31.14 -30.50
N VAL A 358 -24.00 -31.09 -29.18
CA VAL A 358 -22.79 -31.50 -28.46
C VAL A 358 -23.11 -32.66 -27.52
N SER A 359 -22.43 -33.80 -27.71
CA SER A 359 -22.73 -35.05 -27.01
C SER A 359 -21.47 -35.90 -26.76
N GLY A 360 -21.66 -37.00 -26.05
CA GLY A 360 -20.57 -37.90 -25.63
C GLY A 360 -19.82 -37.41 -24.40
N GLU A 361 -18.97 -38.26 -23.84
CA GLU A 361 -18.15 -37.90 -22.68
C GLU A 361 -17.17 -36.79 -23.10
N GLN A 362 -17.05 -35.74 -22.28
CA GLN A 362 -16.17 -34.60 -22.55
C GLN A 362 -16.40 -33.96 -23.94
N SER A 363 -17.66 -33.93 -24.40
CA SER A 363 -18.05 -33.27 -25.65
C SER A 363 -17.27 -33.78 -26.87
N GLU A 364 -17.05 -35.09 -26.93
CA GLU A 364 -16.31 -35.75 -28.02
C GLU A 364 -17.03 -35.76 -29.37
N THR A 365 -18.36 -35.66 -29.37
CA THR A 365 -19.17 -35.69 -30.59
C THR A 365 -19.90 -34.37 -30.79
N VAL A 366 -19.61 -33.71 -31.90
CA VAL A 366 -20.26 -32.46 -32.31
C VAL A 366 -20.88 -32.65 -33.69
N THR A 367 -22.14 -32.26 -33.86
CA THR A 367 -22.81 -32.34 -35.16
C THR A 367 -23.52 -31.05 -35.55
N TYR A 368 -23.55 -30.78 -36.85
CA TYR A 368 -24.32 -29.70 -37.46
C TYR A 368 -25.18 -30.29 -38.57
N LYS A 369 -26.51 -30.10 -38.51
CA LYS A 369 -27.48 -30.69 -39.46
C LYS A 369 -27.27 -32.21 -39.68
N GLY A 370 -26.88 -32.93 -38.62
CA GLY A 370 -26.60 -34.37 -38.65
C GLY A 370 -25.24 -34.76 -39.25
N GLN A 371 -24.40 -33.82 -39.67
CA GLN A 371 -23.03 -34.07 -40.13
C GLN A 371 -22.03 -33.86 -38.98
N SER A 372 -21.01 -34.71 -38.90
CA SER A 372 -19.95 -34.58 -37.89
C SER A 372 -19.11 -33.34 -38.14
N ILE A 373 -18.84 -32.57 -37.08
CA ILE A 373 -17.91 -31.45 -37.08
C ILE A 373 -16.58 -31.90 -36.47
N ASP A 374 -15.47 -31.38 -36.99
CA ASP A 374 -14.16 -31.65 -36.43
C ASP A 374 -14.06 -31.09 -35.00
N LYS A 375 -13.60 -31.91 -34.06
CA LYS A 375 -13.54 -31.55 -32.64
C LYS A 375 -12.62 -30.35 -32.40
N THR A 376 -11.48 -30.29 -33.07
CA THR A 376 -10.53 -29.18 -32.91
C THR A 376 -11.10 -27.89 -33.46
N ALA A 377 -11.73 -27.93 -34.64
CA ALA A 377 -12.42 -26.79 -35.22
C ALA A 377 -13.53 -26.28 -34.30
N PHE A 378 -14.37 -27.17 -33.75
CA PHE A 378 -15.42 -26.77 -32.82
C PHE A 378 -14.86 -26.21 -31.50
N SER A 379 -13.82 -26.81 -30.92
CA SER A 379 -13.21 -26.27 -29.70
C SER A 379 -12.66 -24.86 -29.90
N LYS A 380 -12.05 -24.57 -31.06
CA LYS A 380 -11.57 -23.23 -31.40
C LYS A 380 -12.71 -22.24 -31.66
N PHE A 381 -13.76 -22.69 -32.34
CA PHE A 381 -14.99 -21.92 -32.50
C PHE A 381 -15.63 -21.60 -31.14
N TYR A 382 -15.74 -22.58 -30.25
CA TYR A 382 -16.29 -22.39 -28.91
C TYR A 382 -15.45 -21.42 -28.09
N GLN A 383 -14.12 -21.52 -28.16
CA GLN A 383 -13.19 -20.58 -27.52
C GLN A 383 -13.42 -19.14 -27.99
N LEU A 384 -13.72 -18.91 -29.28
CA LEU A 384 -14.11 -17.59 -29.78
C LEU A 384 -15.41 -17.09 -29.12
N LEU A 385 -16.45 -17.94 -29.06
CA LEU A 385 -17.77 -17.53 -28.56
C LEU A 385 -17.72 -17.09 -27.09
N ILE A 386 -17.08 -17.90 -26.23
CA ILE A 386 -16.90 -17.57 -24.80
C ILE A 386 -15.81 -16.51 -24.57
N GLY A 387 -15.05 -16.16 -25.61
CA GLY A 387 -14.03 -15.11 -25.56
C GLY A 387 -14.59 -13.69 -25.67
N ALA A 388 -15.90 -13.51 -25.73
CA ALA A 388 -16.54 -12.20 -25.75
C ALA A 388 -16.21 -11.42 -24.46
N THR A 389 -15.57 -10.25 -24.60
CA THR A 389 -15.21 -9.39 -23.47
C THR A 389 -15.75 -7.98 -23.63
N HIS A 390 -16.19 -7.36 -22.54
CA HIS A 390 -16.56 -5.96 -22.53
C HIS A 390 -15.35 -5.02 -22.66
N ASP A 391 -15.62 -3.77 -23.04
CA ASP A 391 -14.63 -2.69 -23.14
C ASP A 391 -14.55 -1.81 -21.88
N GLY A 392 -15.25 -2.20 -20.81
CA GLY A 392 -15.28 -1.49 -19.51
C GLY A 392 -16.21 -0.28 -19.49
N ASN A 393 -16.89 0.02 -20.60
CA ASN A 393 -17.87 1.11 -20.63
C ASN A 393 -19.22 0.62 -20.10
N TYR A 394 -19.54 1.02 -18.87
CA TYR A 394 -20.74 0.65 -18.12
C TYR A 394 -21.96 1.46 -18.55
N VAL A 395 -23.06 0.77 -18.87
CA VAL A 395 -24.28 1.31 -19.49
C VAL A 395 -25.54 0.56 -19.01
N PRO A 396 -25.81 0.48 -17.68
CA PRO A 396 -26.90 -0.31 -17.12
C PRO A 396 -28.30 0.14 -17.60
N ASP A 397 -28.46 1.41 -17.93
CA ASP A 397 -29.72 1.99 -18.40
C ASP A 397 -29.93 1.89 -19.92
N ALA A 398 -29.03 1.22 -20.65
CA ALA A 398 -29.12 1.11 -22.10
C ALA A 398 -30.41 0.39 -22.53
N GLN A 399 -31.13 0.99 -23.48
CA GLN A 399 -32.35 0.44 -24.09
C GLN A 399 -32.14 0.35 -25.60
N PRO A 400 -31.57 -0.74 -26.13
CA PRO A 400 -31.29 -0.87 -27.55
C PRO A 400 -32.60 -0.92 -28.37
N GLU A 401 -32.59 -0.30 -29.54
CA GLU A 401 -33.69 -0.37 -30.50
C GLU A 401 -33.44 -1.50 -31.53
N GLY A 402 -34.51 -2.24 -31.86
CA GLY A 402 -34.46 -3.27 -32.90
C GLY A 402 -34.06 -4.66 -32.39
N ASP A 403 -33.97 -5.60 -33.33
CA ASP A 403 -33.60 -6.98 -33.04
C ASP A 403 -32.07 -7.12 -32.84
N PRO A 404 -31.62 -8.11 -32.05
CA PRO A 404 -30.19 -8.36 -31.88
C PRO A 404 -29.52 -8.72 -33.21
N VAL A 405 -28.34 -8.15 -33.46
CA VAL A 405 -27.53 -8.42 -34.66
C VAL A 405 -26.80 -9.77 -34.58
N LEU A 406 -26.63 -10.28 -33.36
CA LEU A 406 -26.09 -11.60 -33.04
C LEU A 406 -26.75 -12.09 -31.75
N THR A 407 -27.08 -13.37 -31.69
CA THR A 407 -27.49 -14.06 -30.47
C THR A 407 -26.68 -15.36 -30.35
N ILE A 408 -26.07 -15.58 -29.20
CA ILE A 408 -25.38 -16.84 -28.87
C ILE A 408 -26.13 -17.45 -27.69
N THR A 409 -26.59 -18.69 -27.84
CA THR A 409 -27.28 -19.45 -26.79
C THR A 409 -26.49 -20.70 -26.47
N PHE A 410 -26.23 -20.94 -25.19
CA PHE A 410 -25.59 -22.12 -24.64
C PHE A 410 -26.64 -22.93 -23.89
N ASP A 411 -27.05 -24.07 -24.45
CA ASP A 411 -27.99 -24.98 -23.79
C ASP A 411 -27.19 -25.99 -22.95
N TYR A 412 -27.54 -26.18 -21.68
CA TYR A 412 -26.81 -27.07 -20.77
C TYR A 412 -27.31 -28.53 -20.82
N ARG A 413 -26.50 -29.45 -20.29
CA ARG A 413 -26.83 -30.88 -20.16
C ARG A 413 -27.67 -31.18 -18.92
N SER A 414 -27.40 -30.47 -17.82
CA SER A 414 -27.89 -30.80 -16.48
C SER A 414 -29.31 -30.36 -16.19
N ASP A 415 -29.87 -29.39 -16.93
CA ASP A 415 -31.29 -28.98 -16.85
C ASP A 415 -31.69 -28.18 -18.11
N SER A 416 -32.99 -27.85 -18.28
CA SER A 416 -33.52 -27.04 -19.40
C SER A 416 -33.12 -25.55 -19.35
N ASN A 417 -32.06 -25.21 -18.61
CA ASN A 417 -31.52 -23.86 -18.50
C ASN A 417 -30.60 -23.57 -19.69
N SER A 418 -30.54 -22.31 -20.08
CA SER A 418 -29.69 -21.82 -21.16
C SER A 418 -29.22 -20.42 -20.85
N ASP A 419 -27.94 -20.13 -21.10
CA ASP A 419 -27.46 -18.75 -21.08
C ASP A 419 -27.46 -18.16 -22.49
N THR A 420 -27.76 -16.87 -22.56
CA THR A 420 -27.84 -16.15 -23.82
C THR A 420 -27.05 -14.85 -23.78
N LEU A 421 -26.24 -14.64 -24.80
CA LEU A 421 -25.65 -13.34 -25.15
C LEU A 421 -26.36 -12.77 -26.37
N GLN A 422 -27.01 -11.63 -26.21
CA GLN A 422 -27.64 -10.90 -27.30
C GLN A 422 -26.87 -9.61 -27.54
N PHE A 423 -26.49 -9.38 -28.80
CA PHE A 423 -25.68 -8.23 -29.18
C PHE A 423 -26.54 -7.28 -30.00
N TYR A 424 -26.57 -6.01 -29.62
CA TYR A 424 -27.34 -4.95 -30.29
C TYR A 424 -26.39 -3.88 -30.81
N ASP A 425 -26.75 -3.24 -31.93
CA ASP A 425 -25.96 -2.14 -32.46
C ASP A 425 -25.96 -0.95 -31.48
N ALA A 426 -24.78 -0.50 -31.09
CA ALA A 426 -24.59 0.68 -30.24
C ALA A 426 -23.97 1.86 -31.02
N GLY A 427 -23.99 1.79 -32.36
CA GLY A 427 -23.41 2.79 -33.23
C GLY A 427 -21.95 2.51 -33.56
N THR A 428 -21.13 3.56 -33.69
CA THR A 428 -19.82 3.45 -34.36
C THR A 428 -18.88 2.50 -33.64
N ARG A 429 -18.73 1.29 -34.20
CA ARG A 429 -17.83 0.21 -33.76
C ARG A 429 -18.14 -0.39 -32.38
N LYS A 430 -19.36 -0.24 -31.89
CA LYS A 430 -19.76 -0.75 -30.57
C LYS A 430 -21.02 -1.60 -30.63
N LEU A 431 -21.12 -2.53 -29.69
CA LEU A 431 -22.29 -3.34 -29.44
C LEU A 431 -22.70 -3.20 -27.97
N TYR A 432 -24.00 -3.09 -27.71
CA TYR A 432 -24.56 -3.41 -26.39
C TYR A 432 -24.64 -4.92 -26.27
N VAL A 433 -24.34 -5.46 -25.10
CA VAL A 433 -24.42 -6.91 -24.84
C VAL A 433 -25.42 -7.14 -23.71
N ALA A 434 -26.53 -7.81 -24.03
CA ALA A 434 -27.45 -8.31 -23.03
C ALA A 434 -27.08 -9.74 -22.66
N MET A 435 -26.71 -9.95 -21.40
CA MET A 435 -26.51 -11.27 -20.81
C MET A 435 -27.79 -11.66 -20.08
N ASN A 436 -28.44 -12.74 -20.54
CA ASN A 436 -29.71 -13.20 -19.98
C ASN A 436 -30.80 -12.11 -19.86
N GLY A 437 -30.77 -11.13 -20.77
CA GLY A 437 -31.71 -10.02 -20.84
C GLY A 437 -31.23 -8.72 -20.17
N GLU A 438 -30.13 -8.74 -19.42
CA GLU A 438 -29.59 -7.56 -18.73
C GLU A 438 -28.39 -6.99 -19.47
N ILE A 439 -28.37 -5.66 -19.68
CA ILE A 439 -27.27 -4.95 -20.34
C ILE A 439 -26.53 -4.16 -19.29
N GLU A 440 -25.23 -4.43 -19.14
CA GLU A 440 -24.36 -3.64 -18.26
C GLU A 440 -23.20 -3.01 -19.00
N PHE A 441 -22.72 -3.63 -20.08
CA PHE A 441 -21.50 -3.18 -20.75
C PHE A 441 -21.59 -3.17 -22.26
N THR A 442 -20.72 -2.39 -22.88
CA THR A 442 -20.47 -2.45 -24.32
C THR A 442 -19.28 -3.33 -24.68
N MET A 443 -19.16 -3.67 -25.97
CA MET A 443 -17.95 -4.26 -26.55
C MET A 443 -17.71 -3.78 -27.98
N MET A 444 -16.56 -4.11 -28.57
CA MET A 444 -16.26 -3.75 -29.96
C MET A 444 -17.05 -4.60 -30.98
N SER A 445 -17.53 -3.96 -32.04
CA SER A 445 -18.33 -4.64 -33.08
C SER A 445 -17.51 -5.56 -34.01
N SER A 446 -16.17 -5.59 -33.90
CA SER A 446 -15.31 -6.51 -34.66
C SER A 446 -15.60 -7.97 -34.34
N PHE A 447 -16.06 -8.26 -33.12
CA PHE A 447 -16.47 -9.58 -32.68
C PHE A 447 -17.55 -10.20 -33.59
N LEU A 448 -18.53 -9.39 -34.03
CA LEU A 448 -19.62 -9.85 -34.90
C LEU A 448 -19.09 -10.48 -36.20
N GLY A 449 -18.16 -9.77 -36.87
CA GLY A 449 -17.58 -10.24 -38.13
C GLY A 449 -16.77 -11.52 -37.94
N LYS A 450 -16.04 -11.61 -36.82
CA LYS A 450 -15.24 -12.80 -36.47
C LYS A 450 -16.10 -14.02 -36.18
N VAL A 451 -17.20 -13.86 -35.43
CA VAL A 451 -18.14 -14.96 -35.17
C VAL A 451 -18.79 -15.43 -36.46
N GLN A 452 -19.21 -14.50 -37.34
CA GLN A 452 -19.79 -14.83 -38.64
C GLN A 452 -18.83 -15.62 -39.54
N GLU A 453 -17.57 -15.18 -39.62
CA GLU A 453 -16.50 -15.88 -40.36
C GLU A 453 -16.27 -17.28 -39.78
N ALA A 454 -16.17 -17.39 -38.46
CA ALA A 454 -15.90 -18.65 -37.78
C ALA A 454 -17.04 -19.67 -37.92
N CYS A 455 -18.30 -19.22 -37.97
CA CYS A 455 -19.45 -20.07 -38.26
C CYS A 455 -19.33 -20.74 -39.64
N GLU A 456 -18.88 -20.00 -40.66
CA GLU A 456 -18.67 -20.55 -42.01
C GLU A 456 -17.44 -21.47 -42.06
N GLN A 457 -16.35 -21.11 -41.38
CA GLN A 457 -15.14 -21.95 -41.31
C GLN A 457 -15.44 -23.31 -40.69
N VAL A 458 -16.09 -23.34 -39.51
CA VAL A 458 -16.32 -24.58 -38.77
C VAL A 458 -17.22 -25.56 -39.53
N ILE A 459 -18.26 -25.08 -40.23
CA ILE A 459 -19.15 -25.95 -41.01
C ILE A 459 -18.50 -26.46 -42.30
N ASN A 460 -17.47 -25.77 -42.80
CA ASN A 460 -16.70 -26.18 -43.97
C ASN A 460 -15.46 -27.03 -43.61
N GLY A 461 -15.27 -27.36 -42.32
CA GLY A 461 -14.17 -28.18 -41.83
C GLY A 461 -12.84 -27.43 -41.70
N GLU A 462 -12.88 -26.09 -41.68
CA GLU A 462 -11.74 -25.23 -41.40
C GLU A 462 -11.65 -24.95 -39.89
N ILE A 463 -10.43 -24.69 -39.40
CA ILE A 463 -10.19 -24.37 -37.98
C ILE A 463 -10.18 -22.85 -37.83
N PRO A 464 -11.18 -22.26 -37.14
CA PRO A 464 -11.21 -20.82 -36.94
C PRO A 464 -10.13 -20.34 -35.97
N ASP A 465 -9.71 -19.09 -36.13
CA ASP A 465 -8.87 -18.39 -35.16
C ASP A 465 -9.73 -17.93 -33.98
N PRO A 466 -9.47 -18.37 -32.74
CA PRO A 466 -10.23 -17.95 -31.58
C PRO A 466 -9.96 -16.51 -31.15
N ASP A 467 -8.87 -15.89 -31.61
CA ASP A 467 -8.55 -14.52 -31.27
C ASP A 467 -9.32 -13.53 -32.16
N TRP A 468 -10.17 -12.73 -31.53
CA TRP A 468 -10.96 -11.70 -32.20
C TRP A 468 -10.44 -10.28 -31.95
N LYS A 469 -9.45 -10.10 -31.06
CA LYS A 469 -8.93 -8.80 -30.64
C LYS A 469 -7.85 -8.23 -31.58
N VAL A 470 -7.72 -8.80 -32.77
CA VAL A 470 -6.73 -8.45 -33.81
C VAL A 470 -7.02 -7.14 -34.52
#